data_AF-A0A0N4THW4-F1
#
_entry.id   AF-A0A0N4THW4-F1
#
_cell.length_a   1.000
_cell.length_b   1.000
_cell.length_c   1.000
_cell.angle_alpha   90.00
_cell.angle_beta   90.00
_cell.angle_gamma   90.00
#
_symmetry.space_group_name_H-M   'P 1'
#
loop_
_entity.id
_entity.type
_entity.pdbx_description
1 polymer ?
#
loop_
_entity_poly.entity_id
_entity_poly.type
_entity_poly.pdbx_seq_one_letter_code
_entity_poly.pdbx_strand_id
1 'polypeptide(L)'
;VEIIKCYKKRGTVHNCFFFQIAVIIPFRDRQTHLTRLIDFLIPVFKRQELDFRFIVTEQYGNGLFNKGRIMNAAFRLAESLNVSCVIFHDVDMFPQNDRNFYGCPPTPRHIGAFVSNLGYQ
;
A
#
# COMPACT_ATOMS: atom_id res chain seq x y z
N VAL A 1 -3.59 10.45 8.75
CA VAL A 1 -2.89 9.86 9.92
C VAL A 1 -1.44 10.24 9.79
N GLU A 2 -0.95 11.16 10.61
CA GLU A 2 0.47 11.43 10.77
C GLU A 2 0.88 10.83 12.12
N ILE A 3 1.81 9.88 12.15
CA ILE A 3 2.51 9.53 13.38
C ILE A 3 4.00 9.42 13.06
N ILE A 4 4.69 10.55 13.23
CA ILE A 4 6.14 10.57 13.41
C ILE A 4 6.40 10.30 14.90
N LYS A 5 7.05 9.18 15.23
CA LYS A 5 7.72 9.01 16.52
C LYS A 5 9.22 8.84 16.30
N CYS A 6 9.91 9.96 16.13
CA CYS A 6 11.34 10.06 16.42
C CYS A 6 11.49 10.29 17.93
N TYR A 7 12.14 9.39 18.67
CA TYR A 7 12.70 9.75 19.97
C TYR A 7 14.16 10.17 19.81
N LYS A 8 14.41 11.43 20.14
CA LYS A 8 15.71 12.10 20.13
C LYS A 8 16.50 11.70 21.39
N LYS A 9 17.51 10.85 21.28
CA LYS A 9 18.67 10.91 22.20
C LYS A 9 19.64 11.94 21.61
N ARG A 10 19.57 13.18 22.14
CA ARG A 10 20.47 14.33 21.88
C ARG A 10 21.01 14.50 20.45
N GLY A 11 20.50 15.51 19.73
CA GLY A 11 21.29 16.25 18.73
C GLY A 11 20.73 16.33 17.32
N THR A 12 20.30 15.22 16.71
CA THR A 12 19.89 15.21 15.30
C THR A 12 18.58 14.45 15.10
N VAL A 13 17.67 15.03 14.30
CA VAL A 13 16.42 14.36 13.87
C VAL A 13 16.76 13.59 12.59
N HIS A 14 16.90 12.27 12.71
CA HIS A 14 16.96 11.38 11.54
C HIS A 14 15.58 10.75 11.35
N ASN A 15 15.06 10.81 10.11
CA ASN A 15 13.86 10.09 9.71
C ASN A 15 14.10 8.59 9.94
N CYS A 16 13.37 7.96 10.87
CA CYS A 16 13.69 6.60 11.35
C CYS A 16 13.04 5.49 10.52
N PHE A 17 12.20 5.82 9.55
CA PHE A 17 11.59 4.82 8.67
C PHE A 17 12.55 4.48 7.54
N PHE A 18 13.02 3.23 7.51
CA PHE A 18 13.88 2.71 6.44
C PHE A 18 13.13 2.52 5.12
N PHE A 19 11.81 2.37 5.14
CA PHE A 19 11.00 2.10 3.95
C PHE A 19 9.78 3.02 3.89
N GLN A 20 9.84 3.99 2.98
CA GLN A 20 8.67 4.78 2.58
C GLN A 20 7.98 4.10 1.40
N ILE A 21 6.74 3.66 1.60
CA ILE A 21 5.95 2.91 0.61
C ILE A 21 4.75 3.74 0.11
N ALA A 22 4.45 3.64 -1.18
CA ALA A 22 3.17 4.06 -1.75
C ALA A 22 2.31 2.83 -2.04
N VAL A 23 1.12 2.77 -1.45
CA VAL A 23 0.16 1.69 -1.68
C VAL A 23 -0.93 2.19 -2.61
N ILE A 24 -0.87 1.78 -3.87
CA ILE A 24 -1.82 2.12 -4.91
C ILE A 24 -2.99 1.13 -4.86
N ILE A 25 -4.19 1.66 -4.63
CA ILE A 25 -5.43 0.89 -4.55
C ILE A 25 -6.34 1.31 -5.70
N PRO A 26 -6.54 0.46 -6.73
CA PRO A 26 -7.53 0.73 -7.77
C PRO A 26 -8.92 0.62 -7.16
N PHE A 27 -9.80 1.57 -7.51
CA PHE A 27 -11.10 1.69 -6.89
C PHE A 27 -12.18 2.06 -7.91
N ARG A 28 -13.37 1.48 -7.73
CA ARG A 28 -14.64 1.90 -8.32
C ARG A 28 -15.76 1.25 -7.52
N ASP A 29 -16.71 2.05 -7.03
CA ASP A 29 -17.96 1.60 -6.39
C ASP A 29 -17.80 0.56 -5.25
N ARG A 30 -16.68 0.59 -4.51
CA ARG A 30 -16.34 -0.41 -3.47
C ARG A 30 -16.03 0.21 -2.12
N GLN A 31 -16.72 1.29 -1.75
CA GLN A 31 -16.38 2.14 -0.60
C GLN A 31 -16.24 1.35 0.71
N THR A 32 -17.14 0.39 0.96
CA THR A 32 -17.11 -0.45 2.15
C THR A 32 -15.87 -1.35 2.21
N HIS A 33 -15.43 -1.91 1.08
CA HIS A 33 -14.18 -2.68 1.01
C HIS A 33 -12.98 -1.78 1.25
N LEU A 34 -12.95 -0.58 0.65
CA LEU A 34 -11.84 0.35 0.82
C LEU A 34 -11.66 0.77 2.28
N THR A 35 -12.73 1.14 2.97
CA THR A 35 -12.68 1.52 4.39
C THR A 35 -12.15 0.37 5.23
N ARG A 36 -12.71 -0.85 5.07
CA ARG A 36 -12.25 -2.04 5.79
C ARG A 36 -10.79 -2.36 5.51
N LEU A 37 -10.35 -2.24 4.26
CA LEU A 37 -8.97 -2.51 3.88
C LEU A 37 -8.00 -1.52 4.53
N ILE A 38 -8.30 -0.23 4.48
CA ILE A 38 -7.44 0.81 5.09
C ILE A 38 -7.37 0.60 6.61
N ASP A 39 -8.50 0.37 7.26
CA ASP A 39 -8.55 0.12 8.71
C ASP A 39 -7.76 -1.13 9.10
N PHE A 40 -7.75 -2.15 8.24
CA PHE A 40 -6.98 -3.37 8.43
C PHE A 40 -5.47 -3.16 8.19
N LEU A 41 -5.08 -2.46 7.12
CA LEU A 41 -3.67 -2.31 6.73
C LEU A 41 -2.90 -1.34 7.61
N ILE A 42 -3.53 -0.26 8.12
CA ILE A 42 -2.87 0.70 9.01
C ILE A 42 -2.15 0.02 10.20
N PRO A 43 -2.80 -0.85 11.00
CA PRO A 43 -2.13 -1.51 12.11
C PRO A 43 -1.08 -2.55 11.65
N VAL A 44 -1.28 -3.21 10.49
CA VAL A 44 -0.28 -4.12 9.90
C VAL A 44 0.99 -3.36 9.54
N PHE A 45 0.89 -2.26 8.80
CA PHE A 45 2.03 -1.46 8.38
C PHE A 45 2.76 -0.80 9.56
N LYS A 46 2.03 -0.42 10.61
CA LYS A 46 2.63 0.03 11.86
C LYS A 46 3.45 -1.06 12.54
N ARG A 47 2.96 -2.30 12.60
CA ARG A 47 3.71 -3.45 13.14
C ARG A 47 4.94 -3.80 12.29
N GLN A 48 4.87 -3.53 10.99
CA GLN A 48 5.98 -3.69 10.05
C GLN A 48 6.94 -2.48 10.01
N GLU A 49 6.71 -1.45 10.83
CA GLU A 49 7.53 -0.23 10.92
C GLU A 49 7.71 0.50 9.57
N LEU A 50 6.64 0.53 8.76
CA LEU A 50 6.63 1.19 7.45
C LEU A 50 6.14 2.64 7.56
N ASP A 51 6.76 3.56 6.80
CA ASP A 51 6.16 4.84 6.46
C ASP A 51 5.34 4.66 5.19
N PHE A 52 4.04 4.94 5.22
CA PHE A 52 3.14 4.55 4.14
C PHE A 52 2.19 5.65 3.73
N ARG A 53 1.90 5.70 2.42
CA ARG A 53 0.89 6.56 1.83
C ARG A 53 -0.07 5.72 1.00
N PHE A 54 -1.36 5.82 1.26
CA PHE A 54 -2.38 5.22 0.42
C PHE A 54 -2.69 6.16 -0.75
N ILE A 55 -2.65 5.64 -1.97
CA ILE A 55 -3.06 6.32 -3.20
C ILE A 55 -4.26 5.55 -3.75
N VAL A 56 -5.46 6.05 -3.46
CA VAL A 56 -6.69 5.48 -3.99
C VAL A 56 -6.92 6.10 -5.38
N THR A 57 -7.01 5.26 -6.40
CA THR A 57 -7.22 5.73 -7.78
C THR A 57 -8.56 5.25 -8.31
N GLU A 58 -9.39 6.20 -8.71
CA GLU A 58 -10.74 5.95 -9.19
C GLU A 58 -10.84 6.19 -10.69
N GLN A 59 -11.46 5.25 -11.42
CA GLN A 59 -11.76 5.47 -12.84
C GLN A 59 -13.10 6.19 -13.00
N TYR A 60 -13.02 7.46 -13.39
CA TYR A 60 -14.18 8.27 -13.73
C TYR A 60 -14.98 7.70 -14.92
N GLY A 61 -16.31 7.86 -14.86
CA GLY A 61 -17.26 7.49 -15.90
C GLY A 61 -17.66 6.01 -15.92
N ASN A 62 -18.63 5.69 -16.78
CA ASN A 62 -19.32 4.39 -16.81
C ASN A 62 -18.72 3.38 -17.79
N GLY A 63 -17.59 3.70 -18.43
CA GLY A 63 -16.89 2.78 -19.34
C GLY A 63 -16.29 1.58 -18.60
N LEU A 64 -15.87 0.56 -19.34
CA LEU A 64 -15.22 -0.63 -18.78
C LEU A 64 -14.07 -0.26 -17.85
N PHE A 65 -13.99 -0.93 -16.71
CA PHE A 65 -12.95 -0.69 -15.72
C PHE A 65 -11.60 -1.20 -16.25
N ASN A 66 -10.61 -0.31 -16.31
CA ASN A 66 -9.26 -0.57 -16.75
C ASN A 66 -8.31 -0.36 -15.57
N LYS A 67 -8.16 -1.44 -14.78
CA LYS A 67 -7.28 -1.51 -13.61
C LYS A 67 -5.85 -1.07 -13.92
N GLY A 68 -5.27 -1.57 -15.01
CA GLY A 68 -3.89 -1.27 -15.40
C GLY A 68 -3.68 0.21 -15.71
N ARG A 69 -4.63 0.85 -16.41
CA ARG A 69 -4.56 2.28 -16.75
C ARG A 69 -4.55 3.16 -15.51
N ILE A 70 -5.46 2.94 -14.56
CA ILE A 70 -5.54 3.77 -13.35
C ILE A 70 -4.36 3.52 -12.40
N MET A 71 -3.87 2.27 -12.31
CA MET A 71 -2.66 1.95 -11.58
C MET A 71 -1.43 2.68 -12.17
N ASN A 72 -1.27 2.68 -13.49
CA ASN A 72 -0.18 3.38 -14.16
C ASN A 72 -0.26 4.90 -13.96
N ALA A 73 -1.47 5.48 -13.97
CA ALA A 73 -1.66 6.89 -13.68
C ALA A 73 -1.28 7.22 -12.23
N ALA A 74 -1.70 6.40 -11.26
CA ALA A 74 -1.32 6.54 -9.86
C ALA A 74 0.18 6.34 -9.61
N PHE A 75 0.84 5.48 -10.40
CA PHE A 75 2.28 5.27 -10.33
C PHE A 75 3.03 6.58 -10.66
N ARG A 76 2.58 7.35 -11.65
CA ARG A 76 3.16 8.68 -11.95
C ARG A 76 3.10 9.63 -10.77
N LEU A 77 1.99 9.60 -10.02
CA LEU A 77 1.90 10.37 -8.77
C LEU A 77 2.89 9.83 -7.74
N ALA A 78 2.96 8.52 -7.54
CA ALA A 78 3.90 7.90 -6.59
C ALA A 78 5.37 8.24 -6.89
N GLU A 79 5.78 8.28 -8.17
CA GLU A 79 7.13 8.71 -8.59
C GLU A 79 7.48 10.12 -8.09
N SER A 80 6.49 11.01 -7.97
CA SER A 80 6.70 12.38 -7.48
C SER A 80 6.79 12.49 -5.94
N LEU A 81 6.48 11.43 -5.20
CA LEU A 81 6.39 11.45 -3.73
C LEU A 81 7.67 10.99 -3.01
N ASN A 82 8.77 10.79 -3.74
CA ASN A 82 10.07 10.33 -3.22
C ASN A 82 9.98 9.03 -2.38
N VAL A 83 9.07 8.14 -2.76
CA VAL A 83 8.90 6.84 -2.09
C VAL A 83 9.98 5.84 -2.53
N SER A 84 10.34 4.94 -1.62
CA SER A 84 11.33 3.88 -1.88
C SER A 84 10.73 2.63 -2.55
N CYS A 85 9.41 2.48 -2.51
CA CYS A 85 8.71 1.29 -2.97
C CYS A 85 7.26 1.62 -3.34
N VAL A 86 6.74 0.97 -4.38
CA VAL A 86 5.34 1.08 -4.79
C VAL A 86 4.69 -0.29 -4.77
N ILE A 87 3.52 -0.38 -4.16
CA ILE A 87 2.74 -1.60 -4.01
C ILE A 87 1.42 -1.39 -4.73
N PHE A 88 1.13 -2.25 -5.71
CA PHE A 88 -0.19 -2.36 -6.31
C PHE A 88 -1.02 -3.32 -5.49
N HIS A 89 -2.16 -2.87 -4.99
CA HIS A 89 -2.93 -3.62 -4.00
C HIS A 89 -4.42 -3.60 -4.30
N ASP A 90 -5.03 -4.78 -4.42
CA ASP A 90 -6.47 -4.88 -4.67
C ASP A 90 -7.29 -4.51 -3.43
N VAL A 91 -8.45 -3.91 -3.64
CA VAL A 91 -9.29 -3.39 -2.55
C VAL A 91 -9.90 -4.50 -1.67
N ASP A 92 -9.92 -5.74 -2.15
CA ASP A 92 -10.53 -6.91 -1.52
C ASP A 92 -9.51 -7.97 -1.06
N MET A 93 -8.21 -7.66 -1.12
CA MET A 93 -7.16 -8.58 -0.69
C MET A 93 -6.71 -8.27 0.74
N PHE A 94 -6.75 -9.25 1.64
CA PHE A 94 -6.32 -9.06 3.04
C PHE A 94 -5.20 -10.05 3.37
N PRO A 95 -4.02 -9.60 3.86
CA PRO A 95 -2.99 -10.53 4.27
C PRO A 95 -3.43 -11.25 5.54
N GLN A 96 -3.37 -12.58 5.52
CA GLN A 96 -3.72 -13.41 6.69
C GLN A 96 -2.62 -13.46 7.75
N ASN A 97 -1.40 -13.04 7.39
CA ASN A 97 -0.24 -13.08 8.25
C ASN A 97 0.62 -11.84 8.04
N ASP A 98 0.87 -11.10 9.12
CA ASP A 98 1.69 -9.88 9.10
C ASP A 98 3.18 -10.14 8.84
N ARG A 99 3.61 -11.40 8.81
CA ARG A 99 4.94 -11.78 8.32
C ARG A 99 5.08 -11.61 6.81
N ASN A 100 3.97 -11.46 6.08
CA ASN A 100 4.00 -11.04 4.68
C ASN A 100 4.36 -9.56 4.60
N PHE A 101 5.65 -9.27 4.47
CA PHE A 101 6.18 -7.91 4.56
C PHE A 101 5.88 -7.07 3.31
N TYR A 102 5.30 -5.89 3.50
CA TYR A 102 4.90 -4.94 2.45
C TYR A 102 6.05 -4.02 1.99
N GLY A 103 7.30 -4.47 2.06
CA GLY A 103 8.44 -3.77 1.46
C GLY A 103 8.89 -4.39 0.14
N CYS A 104 9.49 -3.57 -0.72
CA CYS A 104 10.05 -4.03 -1.99
C CYS A 104 11.45 -4.65 -1.77
N PRO A 105 11.70 -5.88 -2.23
CA PRO A 105 13.06 -6.39 -2.39
C PRO A 105 13.71 -5.78 -3.65
N PRO A 106 14.98 -6.10 -3.95
CA PRO A 106 15.66 -5.63 -5.16
C PRO A 106 14.99 -6.01 -6.50
N THR A 107 14.12 -7.03 -6.48
CA THR A 107 13.37 -7.50 -7.65
C THR A 107 11.85 -7.36 -7.42
N PRO A 108 11.02 -7.36 -8.47
CA PRO A 108 9.57 -7.35 -8.30
C PRO A 108 9.08 -8.52 -7.44
N ARG A 109 8.18 -8.23 -6.49
CA ARG A 109 7.60 -9.24 -5.59
C ARG A 109 6.11 -9.38 -5.84
N HIS A 110 5.64 -10.62 -5.93
CA HIS A 110 4.23 -10.95 -5.88
C HIS A 110 3.82 -11.26 -4.42
N ILE A 111 3.05 -10.36 -3.79
CA ILE A 111 2.66 -10.46 -2.37
C ILE A 111 1.46 -11.41 -2.17
N GLY A 112 0.50 -11.39 -3.11
CA GLY A 112 -0.72 -12.19 -3.08
C GLY A 112 -0.54 -13.56 -3.73
N ALA A 113 0.53 -14.28 -3.42
CA ALA A 113 0.88 -15.54 -4.08
C ALA A 113 -0.12 -16.68 -3.80
N PHE A 114 -0.70 -16.72 -2.60
CA PHE A 114 -1.66 -17.75 -2.18
C PHE A 114 -2.93 -17.08 -1.67
N VAL A 115 -4.05 -17.31 -2.34
CA VAL A 115 -5.31 -16.62 -2.06
C VAL A 115 -6.42 -17.61 -1.71
N SER A 116 -7.24 -17.27 -0.71
CA SER A 116 -8.29 -18.17 -0.20
C SER A 116 -9.29 -18.59 -1.27
N ASN A 117 -9.64 -17.67 -2.17
CA ASN A 117 -10.62 -17.92 -3.23
C ASN A 117 -10.10 -18.88 -4.32
N LEU A 118 -8.78 -19.13 -4.35
CA LEU A 118 -8.14 -20.15 -5.19
C LEU A 118 -7.73 -21.38 -4.37
N GLY A 119 -8.17 -21.50 -3.11
CA GLY A 119 -7.82 -22.61 -2.24
C GLY A 119 -6.35 -22.61 -1.80
N TYR A 120 -5.68 -21.45 -1.81
CA TYR A 120 -4.25 -21.31 -1.54
C TYR A 120 -3.35 -22.12 -2.49
N GLN A 121 -3.80 -22.27 -3.74
CA GLN A 121 -3.03 -22.88 -4.83
C GLN A 121 -2.38 -21.82 -5.72
#